data_AF-A0A6N7GES2-F1
#
_entry.id   AF-A0A6N7GES2-F1
#
_cell.length_a   1.000
_cell.length_b   1.000
_cell.length_c   1.000
_cell.angle_alpha   90.00
_cell.angle_beta   90.00
_cell.angle_gamma   90.00
#
_symmetry.space_group_name_H-M   'P 1'
#
loop_
_entity.id
_entity.type
_entity.pdbx_description
1 polymer ?
#
loop_
_entity_poly.entity_id
_entity_poly.type
_entity_poly.pdbx_seq_one_letter_code
_entity_poly.pdbx_strand_id
1 'polypeptide(L)'
;MLVHRRFAQAWGELPDRVGLASARQFYDHVAATPGQPAPINRTGVLRGRAGEPMAPGFSRTIHYEISGAGRIDYQYHDSYIDGAHGDPHPVVFIRSINLSSH
;
A
#
# COMPACT_ATOMS: atom_id res chain seq x y z
N MET A 1 5.45 5.51 -6.46
CA MET A 1 4.25 4.80 -5.96
C MET A 1 3.31 4.53 -7.11
N LEU A 2 2.76 3.32 -7.18
CA LEU A 2 1.85 2.87 -8.22
C LEU A 2 0.51 2.53 -7.56
N VAL A 3 -0.59 3.03 -8.13
CA VAL A 3 -1.94 2.72 -7.64
C VAL A 3 -2.69 2.04 -8.76
N HIS A 4 -3.21 0.85 -8.51
CA HIS A 4 -4.01 0.17 -9.51
C HIS A 4 -5.21 1.05 -9.92
N ARG A 5 -5.42 1.25 -11.23
CA ARG A 5 -6.40 2.21 -11.80
C ARG A 5 -7.80 2.14 -11.18
N ARG A 6 -8.27 0.93 -10.86
CA ARG A 6 -9.57 0.70 -10.18
C ARG A 6 -9.72 1.50 -8.87
N PHE A 7 -8.62 1.75 -8.16
CA PHE A 7 -8.62 2.43 -6.87
C PHE A 7 -8.13 3.89 -6.97
N ALA A 8 -7.90 4.41 -8.18
CA ALA A 8 -7.40 5.77 -8.37
C ALA A 8 -8.33 6.83 -7.75
N GLN A 9 -9.65 6.63 -7.85
CA GLN A 9 -10.62 7.52 -7.21
C GLN A 9 -10.54 7.45 -5.68
N ALA A 10 -10.63 6.24 -5.10
CA ALA A 10 -10.53 6.04 -3.66
C ALA A 10 -9.19 6.54 -3.08
N TRP A 11 -8.12 6.49 -3.87
CA TRP A 11 -6.83 7.07 -3.53
C TRP A 11 -6.89 8.61 -3.46
N GLY A 12 -7.48 9.26 -4.47
CA GLY A 12 -7.65 10.72 -4.50
C GLY A 12 -8.51 11.25 -3.35
N GLU A 13 -9.51 10.47 -2.93
CA GLU A 13 -10.43 10.82 -1.84
C GLU A 13 -9.93 10.40 -0.44
N LEU A 14 -8.77 9.73 -0.35
CA LEU A 14 -8.33 9.11 0.90
C LEU A 14 -8.28 10.09 2.09
N PRO A 15 -7.68 11.29 1.98
CA PRO A 15 -7.63 12.25 3.10
C PRO A 15 -9.01 12.69 3.58
N ASP A 16 -9.99 12.83 2.67
CA ASP A 16 -11.35 13.24 3.00
C ASP A 16 -12.12 12.12 3.71
N ARG A 17 -11.79 10.86 3.38
CA ARG A 17 -12.47 9.68 3.92
C ARG A 17 -11.94 9.23 5.27
N VAL A 18 -10.63 9.37 5.52
CA VAL A 18 -10.00 8.89 6.77
C VAL A 18 -9.43 10.00 7.66
N GLY A 19 -9.47 11.25 7.19
CA GLY A 19 -8.83 12.39 7.81
C GLY A 19 -7.36 12.54 7.39
N LEU A 20 -6.93 13.80 7.25
CA LEU A 20 -5.58 14.15 6.77
C LEU A 20 -4.45 13.53 7.61
N ALA A 21 -4.62 13.46 8.94
CA ALA A 21 -3.60 12.90 9.83
C ALA A 21 -3.34 11.41 9.54
N SER A 22 -4.41 10.60 9.44
CA SER A 22 -4.30 9.16 9.13
C SER A 22 -3.77 8.92 7.72
N ALA A 23 -4.22 9.70 6.74
CA ALA A 23 -3.71 9.62 5.37
C ALA A 23 -2.21 9.95 5.30
N ARG A 24 -1.77 11.02 5.97
CA ARG A 24 -0.37 11.41 6.02
C ARG A 24 0.50 10.33 6.67
N GLN A 25 0.07 9.76 7.81
CA GLN A 25 0.80 8.68 8.46
C GLN A 25 1.00 7.47 7.53
N PHE A 26 -0.04 7.13 6.75
CA PHE A 26 0.07 6.07 5.76
C PHE A 26 1.07 6.44 4.65
N TYR A 27 1.01 7.66 4.10
CA TYR A 27 1.94 8.12 3.06
C TYR A 27 3.39 8.12 3.54
N ASP A 28 3.65 8.66 4.74
CA ASP A 28 4.98 8.69 5.34
C ASP A 28 5.51 7.27 5.55
N HIS A 29 4.66 6.36 6.03
CA HIS A 29 5.00 4.94 6.22
C HIS A 29 5.41 4.24 4.92
N VAL A 30 4.58 4.34 3.88
CA VAL A 30 4.87 3.64 2.61
C VAL A 30 6.02 4.28 1.84
N ALA A 31 6.31 5.56 2.07
CA ALA A 31 7.44 6.23 1.45
C ALA A 31 8.78 5.86 2.10
N ALA A 32 8.82 5.71 3.42
CA ALA A 32 10.08 5.51 4.15
C ALA A 32 10.33 4.06 4.57
N THR A 33 9.30 3.35 5.06
CA THR A 33 9.46 2.06 5.74
C THR A 33 8.38 1.05 5.37
N PRO A 34 8.09 0.80 4.07
CA PRO A 34 6.94 -0.01 3.66
C PRO A 34 6.99 -1.46 4.15
N GLY A 35 8.19 -2.02 4.37
CA GLY A 35 8.38 -3.38 4.86
C GLY A 35 8.41 -3.53 6.38
N GLN A 36 8.39 -2.43 7.14
CA GLN A 36 8.40 -2.46 8.60
C GLN A 36 7.00 -2.37 9.18
N PRO A 37 6.78 -2.76 10.44
CA PRO A 37 5.55 -2.42 11.14
C PRO A 37 5.35 -0.91 11.19
N ALA A 38 4.13 -0.44 10.90
CA ALA A 38 3.84 0.99 11.05
C ALA A 38 3.81 1.38 12.54
N PRO A 39 4.22 2.61 12.90
CA PRO A 39 4.38 3.01 14.29
C PRO A 39 3.05 3.24 15.04
N ILE A 40 1.98 3.53 14.29
CA ILE A 40 0.68 3.92 14.85
C ILE A 40 -0.39 2.92 14.43
N ASN A 41 -0.55 2.73 13.13
CA ASN A 41 -1.57 1.85 12.58
C ASN A 41 -1.09 0.41 12.52
N ARG A 42 -2.03 -0.52 12.58
CA ARG A 42 -1.70 -1.93 12.54
C ARG A 42 -1.33 -2.35 11.11
N THR A 43 -0.23 -3.08 11.02
CA THR A 43 0.20 -3.76 9.79
C THR A 43 0.29 -5.25 9.99
N GLY A 44 0.01 -6.03 8.96
CA GLY A 44 0.22 -7.47 8.96
C GLY A 44 0.40 -8.02 7.56
N VAL A 45 0.95 -9.23 7.43
CA VAL A 45 1.07 -9.89 6.14
C VAL A 45 -0.15 -10.79 5.91
N LEU A 46 -0.82 -10.64 4.77
CA LEU A 46 -1.97 -11.48 4.42
C LEU A 46 -1.55 -12.96 4.29
N ARG A 47 -2.45 -13.87 4.71
CA ARG A 47 -2.23 -15.32 4.64
C ARG A 47 -2.76 -15.92 3.34
N GLY A 48 -2.22 -17.07 2.96
CA GLY A 48 -2.62 -17.80 1.76
C GLY A 48 -2.38 -17.01 0.47
N ARG A 49 -3.17 -17.31 -0.56
CA ARG A 49 -3.05 -16.74 -1.91
C ARG A 49 -3.11 -15.21 -1.95
N ALA A 50 -3.89 -14.59 -1.07
CA ALA A 50 -4.00 -13.13 -0.99
C ALA A 50 -2.67 -12.47 -0.58
N GLY A 51 -1.81 -13.19 0.14
CA GLY A 51 -0.49 -12.75 0.57
C GLY A 51 0.63 -13.00 -0.43
N GLU A 52 0.37 -13.68 -1.55
CA GLU A 52 1.41 -14.01 -2.51
C GLU A 52 1.92 -12.74 -3.24
N PRO A 53 3.25 -12.62 -3.46
CA PRO A 53 3.82 -11.60 -4.31
C PRO A 53 3.20 -11.65 -5.72
N MET A 54 2.95 -10.49 -6.32
CA MET A 54 2.38 -10.46 -7.68
C MET A 54 3.38 -10.86 -8.77
N ALA A 55 4.68 -10.70 -8.50
CA ALA A 55 5.78 -11.07 -9.39
C ALA A 55 7.06 -11.28 -8.56
N PRO A 56 8.10 -11.92 -9.11
CA PRO A 56 9.41 -12.01 -8.46
C PRO A 56 9.92 -10.64 -8.00
N GLY A 57 10.54 -10.59 -6.81
CA GLY A 57 11.08 -9.38 -6.20
C GLY A 57 10.08 -8.52 -5.42
N PHE A 58 8.77 -8.70 -5.63
CA PHE A 58 7.77 -8.04 -4.79
C PHE A 58 7.66 -8.70 -3.41
N SER A 59 7.34 -7.90 -2.41
CA SER A 59 6.99 -8.36 -1.08
C SER A 59 5.71 -9.21 -1.09
N ARG A 60 5.49 -9.97 -0.01
CA ARG A 60 4.14 -10.46 0.30
C ARG A 60 3.18 -9.27 0.49
N THR A 61 1.89 -9.50 0.28
CA THR A 61 0.88 -8.44 0.49
C THR A 61 0.83 -8.03 1.95
N ILE A 62 1.10 -6.74 2.19
CA ILE A 62 0.98 -6.10 3.49
C ILE A 62 -0.41 -5.47 3.57
N HIS A 63 -1.08 -5.76 4.67
CA HIS A 63 -2.36 -5.23 5.09
C HIS A 63 -2.13 -4.09 6.07
N TYR A 64 -2.68 -2.92 5.78
CA TYR A 64 -2.60 -1.73 6.62
C TYR A 64 -4.00 -1.29 7.04
N GLU A 65 -4.24 -1.21 8.34
CA GLU A 65 -5.51 -0.72 8.92
C GLU A 65 -5.42 0.80 9.07
N ILE A 66 -5.95 1.57 8.10
CA ILE A 66 -5.83 3.04 8.09
C ILE A 66 -6.88 3.73 8.97
N SER A 67 -7.99 3.04 9.25
CA SER A 67 -8.99 3.47 10.22
C SER A 67 -9.74 2.23 10.74
N GLY A 68 -10.69 2.41 11.67
CA GLY A 68 -11.46 1.29 12.23
C GLY A 68 -12.16 0.43 11.17
N ALA A 69 -12.54 1.01 10.02
CA ALA A 69 -13.11 0.29 8.88
C ALA A 69 -12.26 0.35 7.61
N GLY A 70 -11.35 1.33 7.50
CA GLY A 70 -10.53 1.56 6.32
C GLY A 70 -9.30 0.67 6.28
N ARG A 71 -9.05 0.04 5.14
CA ARG A 71 -7.91 -0.86 4.92
C ARG A 71 -7.27 -0.61 3.56
N ILE A 72 -5.94 -0.72 3.53
CA ILE A 72 -5.14 -0.62 2.31
C ILE A 72 -4.22 -1.83 2.24
N ASP A 73 -4.29 -2.56 1.12
CA ASP A 73 -3.33 -3.62 0.84
C ASP A 73 -2.29 -3.12 -0.15
N TYR A 74 -1.02 -3.37 0.13
CA TYR A 74 0.08 -2.98 -0.75
C TYR A 74 1.18 -4.03 -0.80
N GLN A 75 2.02 -3.95 -1.83
CA GLN A 75 3.30 -4.65 -1.93
C GLN A 75 4.38 -3.63 -2.25
N TYR A 76 5.63 -3.93 -1.91
CA TYR A 76 6.77 -3.10 -2.29
C TYR A 76 7.82 -3.93 -3.03
N HIS A 77 8.68 -3.25 -3.78
CA HIS A 77 9.81 -3.84 -4.49
C HIS A 77 10.98 -2.84 -4.46
N ASP A 78 12.14 -3.23 -3.94
CA ASP A 78 13.24 -2.30 -3.67
C ASP A 78 14.02 -1.86 -4.92
N SER A 79 13.98 -2.67 -5.98
CA SER A 79 14.71 -2.45 -7.23
C SER A 79 13.83 -2.66 -8.47
N TYR A 80 12.65 -2.02 -8.50
CA TYR A 80 11.70 -2.14 -9.60
C TYR A 80 12.22 -1.40 -10.85
N ILE A 81 12.00 -1.97 -12.03
CA ILE A 81 12.39 -1.37 -13.31
C ILE A 81 11.12 -1.18 -14.13
N ASP A 82 10.84 0.06 -14.53
CA ASP A 82 9.73 0.37 -15.43
C ASP A 82 10.18 0.21 -16.89
N GLY A 83 9.59 -0.76 -17.60
CA GLY A 83 9.93 -1.06 -19.00
C GLY A 83 11.34 -1.65 -19.20
N ALA A 84 11.80 -1.67 -20.45
CA ALA A 84 13.07 -2.31 -20.84
C ALA A 84 14.33 -1.50 -20.51
N HIS A 85 14.19 -0.19 -20.23
CA HIS A 85 15.31 0.75 -20.09
C HIS A 85 15.21 1.67 -18.87
N GLY A 86 14.32 1.36 -17.91
CA GLY A 86 14.18 2.14 -16.68
C GLY A 86 15.39 1.98 -15.75
N ASP A 87 15.62 2.96 -14.87
CA ASP A 87 16.52 2.84 -13.75
C ASP A 87 15.87 2.02 -12.62
N PRO A 88 16.61 1.14 -11.92
CA PRO A 88 16.07 0.43 -10.77
C PRO A 88 15.76 1.39 -9.61
N HIS A 89 14.54 1.35 -9.11
CA HIS A 89 14.09 2.22 -8.01
C HIS A 89 13.10 1.52 -7.08
N PRO A 90 13.01 1.93 -5.81
CA PRO A 90 12.03 1.38 -4.88
C PRO A 90 10.61 1.83 -5.29
N VAL A 91 9.66 0.90 -5.24
CA VAL A 91 8.26 1.19 -5.52
C VAL A 91 7.34 0.54 -4.51
N VAL A 92 6.25 1.23 -4.19
CA VAL A 92 5.08 0.67 -3.52
C VAL A 92 3.93 0.60 -4.50
N PHE A 93 3.29 -0.56 -4.56
CA PHE A 93 2.12 -0.83 -5.38
C PHE A 93 0.90 -1.03 -4.49
N ILE A 94 -0.09 -0.14 -4.61
CA ILE A 94 -1.37 -0.22 -3.91
C ILE A 94 -2.28 -1.21 -4.65
N ARG A 95 -2.56 -2.34 -3.99
CA ARG A 95 -3.33 -3.46 -4.53
C ARG A 95 -4.82 -3.35 -4.27
N SER A 96 -5.20 -2.79 -3.12
CA SER A 96 -6.60 -2.62 -2.75
C SER A 96 -6.74 -1.41 -1.83
N ILE A 97 -7.90 -0.75 -1.93
CA ILE A 97 -8.33 0.26 -0.98
C ILE A 97 -9.79 -0.08 -0.64
N ASN A 98 -10.07 -0.30 0.64
CA ASN A 98 -11.42 -0.50 1.15
C ASN A 98 -11.69 0.53 2.24
N LEU A 99 -12.65 1.43 2.00
CA LEU A 99 -13.00 2.54 2.92
C LEU A 99 -14.45 2.47 3.40
N SER A 100 -15.10 1.31 3.25
CA SER A 100 -16.48 1.13 3.71
C SER A 100 -16.50 0.70 5.17
N SER A 101 -17.18 1.48 6.03
CA SER A 101 -17.84 0.92 7.21
C SER A 101 -19.08 0.17 6.71
N HIS A 102 -19.26 -1.07 7.16
CA HIS A 102 -20.52 -1.76 6.96
C HIS A 102 -21.66 -1.08 7.74
#